data_AF-U2E2X0-F1
#
_entry.id   AF-U2E2X0-F1
#
_cell.length_a   1.000
_cell.length_b   1.000
_cell.length_c   1.000
_cell.angle_alpha   90.00
_cell.angle_beta   90.00
_cell.angle_gamma   90.00
#
_symmetry.space_group_name_H-M   'P 1'
#
loop_
_entity.id
_entity.type
_entity.pdbx_description
1 polymer ?
#
loop_
_entity_poly.entity_id
_entity_poly.type
_entity_poly.pdbx_seq_one_letter_code
_entity_poly.pdbx_strand_id
1 'polypeptide(L)' 'MYKCRWVSLFEGYLLSQGLSFNTVSTYLRLLRAVYNRGVRCGAAAYSPHLILSQEAAVDGRNR' A
#
# COMPACT_ATOMS: atom_id res chain seq x y z
N MET A 1 3.32 9.58 -10.58
CA MET A 1 2.86 8.62 -9.55
C MET A 1 3.96 8.51 -8.51
N TYR A 2 3.88 9.28 -7.42
CA TYR A 2 4.97 9.38 -6.44
C TYR A 2 4.90 8.20 -5.46
N LYS A 3 5.85 7.27 -5.54
CA LYS A 3 5.98 6.14 -4.60
C LYS A 3 6.65 6.66 -3.32
N CYS A 4 6.06 6.40 -2.15
CA CYS A 4 6.65 6.82 -0.88
C CYS A 4 8.04 6.22 -0.69
N ARG A 5 9.00 7.05 -0.25
CA ARG A 5 10.40 6.65 -0.03
C ARG A 5 10.55 5.38 0.82
N TRP A 6 9.73 5.25 1.86
CA TRP A 6 9.72 4.07 2.74
C TRP A 6 9.30 2.79 2.01
N VAL A 7 8.32 2.89 1.12
CA VAL A 7 7.84 1.74 0.31
C VAL A 7 8.92 1.31 -0.68
N SER A 8 9.64 2.26 -1.29
CA SER A 8 10.76 1.96 -2.19
C SER A 8 11.94 1.31 -1.46
N LEU A 9 12.25 1.75 -0.23
CA LEU A 9 13.30 1.12 0.58
C LEU A 9 12.93 -0.30 0.99
N PHE A 10 11.67 -0.52 1.39
CA PHE A 10 11.20 -1.85 1.78
C PHE A 10 11.15 -2.83 0.59
N GLU A 11 10.74 -2.36 -0.58
CA GLU A 11 10.83 -3.14 -1.82
C GLU A 11 12.28 -3.53 -2.14
N GLY A 12 13.22 -2.59 -2.06
CA GLY A 12 14.65 -2.86 -2.24
C GLY A 12 15.20 -3.88 -1.23
N TYR A 13 14.77 -3.81 0.03
CA TYR A 13 15.11 -4.80 1.05
C TYR A 13 14.59 -6.20 0.68
N LEU A 14 13.33 -6.32 0.27
CA LEU A 14 12.78 -7.63 -0.09
C LEU A 14 13.49 -8.22 -1.33
N LEU A 15 13.79 -7.38 -2.32
CA LEU A 15 14.55 -7.81 -3.50
C LEU A 15 15.98 -8.25 -3.14
N SER A 16 16.63 -7.57 -2.20
CA SER A 16 17.99 -7.97 -1.77
C SER A 16 18.02 -9.30 -1.00
N GLN A 17 16.89 -9.72 -0.41
CA GLN A 17 16.73 -11.05 0.18
C GLN A 17 16.49 -12.16 -0.87
N GLY A 18 16.51 -11.84 -2.17
CA GLY A 18 16.27 -12.81 -3.24
C GLY A 18 14.81 -13.21 -3.40
N LEU A 19 13.87 -12.46 -2.81
CA LEU A 19 12.44 -12.73 -2.96
C LEU A 19 11.99 -12.40 -4.38
N SER A 20 11.16 -13.28 -4.96
CA SER A 20 10.59 -13.05 -6.27
C SER A 20 9.71 -11.80 -6.29
N PHE A 21 9.60 -11.14 -7.44
CA PHE A 21 8.71 -9.99 -7.62
C PHE A 21 7.25 -10.28 -7.22
N ASN A 22 6.78 -11.52 -7.36
CA ASN A 22 5.44 -11.92 -6.94
C ASN A 22 5.30 -11.91 -5.40
N THR A 23 6.33 -12.39 -4.71
CA THR A 23 6.41 -12.37 -3.25
C THR A 23 6.51 -10.93 -2.75
N VAL A 24 7.39 -10.11 -3.35
CA VAL A 24 7.52 -8.68 -3.04
C VAL A 24 6.16 -7.97 -3.19
N SER A 25 5.46 -8.22 -4.29
CA SER A 25 4.14 -7.64 -4.56
C SER A 25 3.10 -8.03 -3.51
N THR A 26 3.14 -9.28 -3.04
CA THR A 26 2.27 -9.77 -1.96
C THR A 26 2.57 -9.04 -0.65
N TYR A 27 3.84 -8.90 -0.29
CA TYR A 27 4.25 -8.16 0.92
C TYR A 27 3.84 -6.68 0.87
N LEU A 28 4.01 -6.01 -0.26
CA LEU A 28 3.58 -4.62 -0.43
C LEU A 28 2.06 -4.47 -0.30
N ARG A 29 1.30 -5.44 -0.82
CA ARG A 29 -0.17 -5.47 -0.70
C ARG A 29 -0.61 -5.67 0.75
N LEU A 30 0.09 -6.54 1.50
CA LEU A 30 -0.13 -6.76 2.93
C LEU A 30 0.19 -5.50 3.75
N LEU A 31 1.35 -4.89 3.52
CA LEU A 31 1.76 -3.66 4.20
C LEU A 31 0.68 -2.58 4.05
N ARG A 32 0.16 -2.44 2.83
CA ARG A 32 -0.90 -1.50 2.52
C ARG A 32 -2.22 -1.83 3.19
N ALA A 33 -2.60 -3.09 3.25
CA ALA A 33 -3.81 -3.54 3.95
C ALA A 33 -3.73 -3.27 5.46
N VAL A 34 -2.59 -3.56 6.09
CA VAL A 34 -2.35 -3.30 7.52
C VAL A 34 -2.36 -1.81 7.81
N TYR A 35 -1.70 -1.00 6.97
CA TYR A 35 -1.72 0.45 7.12
C TYR A 35 -3.14 1.03 6.98
N ASN A 36 -3.86 0.66 5.92
CA ASN A 36 -5.23 1.11 5.71
C ASN A 36 -6.15 0.68 6.86
N ARG A 37 -5.95 -0.51 7.43
CA ARG A 37 -6.65 -0.97 8.63
C ARG A 37 -6.29 -0.13 9.86
N GLY A 38 -5.01 0.18 10.06
CA GLY A 38 -4.55 1.05 11.14
C GLY A 38 -5.15 2.45 11.04
N VAL A 39 -5.23 3.01 9.83
CA VAL A 39 -5.90 4.29 9.57
C VAL A 39 -7.39 4.21 9.89
N ARG A 40 -8.10 3.16 9.44
CA ARG A 40 -9.53 2.93 9.75
C ARG A 40 -9.81 2.80 11.24
N CYS A 41 -8.90 2.16 11.99
CA CYS A 41 -9.02 2.00 13.44
C CYS A 41 -8.51 3.21 14.24
N GLY A 42 -8.04 4.28 13.58
CA GLY A 42 -7.46 5.46 14.25
C GLY A 42 -6.08 5.23 14.88
N ALA A 43 -5.46 4.07 14.63
CA ALA A 43 -4.15 3.71 15.15
C ALA A 43 -2.99 4.32 14.32
N ALA A 44 -3.26 4.80 13.11
CA ALA A 44 -2.29 5.46 12.24
C ALA A 44 -2.89 6.74 11.65
N ALA A 45 -2.06 7.80 11.55
CA ALA A 45 -2.46 9.02 10.89
C ALA A 45 -2.60 8.81 9.37
N TYR A 46 -3.68 9.33 8.79
CA TYR A 46 -3.92 9.29 7.35
C TYR A 46 -2.84 10.10 6.61
N SER A 47 -1.94 9.42 5.90
CA SER A 47 -1.02 10.05 4.96
C SER A 47 -1.48 9.80 3.51
N PRO A 48 -1.87 10.84 2.75
CA PRO A 48 -2.39 10.72 1.39
C PRO A 48 -1.37 10.16 0.39
N HIS A 49 -0.07 10.22 0.69
CA HIS A 49 0.97 9.68 -0.18
C HIS A 49 1.05 8.15 -0.16
N LEU A 50 0.59 7.50 0.92
CA LEU A 50 0.61 6.04 1.06
C LEU A 50 -0.61 5.35 0.43
N ILE A 51 -1.60 6.13 0.00
CA ILE A 51 -2.87 5.63 -0.51
C ILE A 51 -2.94 5.94 -2.01
N LEU A 52 -2.74 4.93 -2.85
CA LEU A 52 -3.20 4.99 -4.24
C LEU A 52 -3.86 3.67 -4.71
N SER A 53 -5.20 3.67 -4.63
CA SER A 53 -6.23 2.75 -5.21
C SER A 53 -6.43 1.35 -4.57
N GLN A 54 -7.62 0.84 -4.20
CA GLN A 54 -8.99 1.11 -4.64
C GLN A 54 -9.93 1.55 -3.50
N GLU A 55 -10.45 2.77 -3.54
CA GLU A 55 -11.76 3.14 -2.97
C GLU A 55 -12.31 4.39 -3.68
N ALA A 56 -11.99 4.52 -4.97
CA ALA A 56 -12.67 5.42 -5.92
C ALA A 56 -13.54 4.61 -6.89
N ALA A 57 -14.06 3.46 -6.43
CA ALA A 57 -15.06 2.65 -7.12
C ALA A 57 -16.44 2.75 -6.42
N VAL A 58 -16.66 3.84 -5.69
CA VAL A 58 -17.99 4.26 -5.17
C VAL A 58 -18.27 5.66 -5.67
N ASP A 59 -18.28 5.83 -6.99
CA ASP A 59 -19.12 6.83 -7.66
C ASP A 59 -19.21 6.46 -9.14
N GLY A 60 -20.42 6.18 -9.64
CA GLY A 60 -20.63 5.70 -11.02
C GLY A 60 -21.54 4.48 -11.19
N ARG A 61 -22.35 4.13 -10.18
CA ARG A 61 -23.50 3.24 -10.41
C ARG A 61 -24.71 3.72 -9.60
N ASN A 62 -25.16 4.93 -9.91
CA ASN A 62 -26.53 5.36 -9.65
C ASN A 62 -27.14 5.79 -10.97
N ARG A 63 -28.24 5.10 -11.33
CA ARG A 63 -29.07 5.17 -12.55
C ARG A 63 -28.60 4.39 -13.76
#